data_AF-A0AA94KZC3-F1
#
_entry.id   AF-A0AA94KZC3-F1
#
_cell.length_a   1.000
_cell.length_b   1.000
_cell.length_c   1.000
_cell.angle_alpha   90.00
_cell.angle_beta   90.00
_cell.angle_gamma   90.00
#
_symmetry.space_group_name_H-M   'P 1'
#
loop_
_entity.id
_entity.type
_entity.pdbx_description
1 polymer ?
#
loop_
_entity_poly.entity_id
_entity_poly.type
_entity_poly.pdbx_seq_one_letter_code
_entity_poly.pdbx_strand_id
1 'polypeptide(L)'
;MQLLDGEETVALASVWRVDESAMGSGTALILWHAGRVRVIGADPGLSSWLSGRFVRHFPEAEGLDWSQVEVRTEEVEIELDIETGLVARAGDIEVRIAEPIGQREVSVDDFALDGVPHHLSLRRAPCRQAMITVGGRLLAGEPRVDESGERPQSTAFLAVDEVWSR
;
A
#
# COMPACT_ATOMS: atom_id res chain seq x y z
N MET A 1 0.54 1.05 -3.35
CA MET A 1 1.03 1.40 -4.70
C MET A 1 1.28 0.16 -5.52
N GLN A 2 1.04 0.24 -6.83
CA GLN A 2 1.29 -0.81 -7.82
C GLN A 2 2.23 -0.27 -8.91
N LEU A 3 3.28 -1.03 -9.24
CA LEU A 3 4.19 -0.77 -10.36
C LEU A 3 3.84 -1.68 -11.53
N LEU A 4 3.81 -1.11 -12.73
CA LEU A 4 3.38 -1.80 -13.94
C LEU A 4 4.48 -1.78 -15.01
N ASP A 5 4.58 -2.87 -15.76
CA ASP A 5 5.28 -2.94 -17.04
C ASP A 5 4.22 -3.13 -18.14
N GLY A 6 3.89 -2.05 -18.83
CA GLY A 6 2.70 -1.98 -19.69
C GLY A 6 1.40 -2.15 -18.88
N GLU A 7 0.71 -3.27 -19.10
CA GLU A 7 -0.52 -3.64 -18.37
C GLU A 7 -0.28 -4.66 -17.26
N GLU A 8 0.93 -5.22 -17.16
CA GLU A 8 1.25 -6.25 -16.18
C GLU A 8 1.69 -5.61 -14.86
N THR A 9 1.09 -6.04 -13.75
CA THR A 9 1.58 -5.69 -12.42
C THR A 9 2.84 -6.47 -12.10
N VAL A 10 3.96 -5.78 -11.99
CA VAL A 10 5.26 -6.39 -11.67
C VAL A 10 5.59 -6.32 -10.19
N ALA A 11 5.03 -5.35 -9.46
CA ALA A 11 5.15 -5.25 -8.01
C ALA A 11 3.97 -4.49 -7.38
N LEU A 12 3.63 -4.85 -6.15
CA LEU A 12 2.68 -4.13 -5.30
C LEU A 12 3.33 -3.92 -3.93
N ALA A 13 3.32 -2.69 -3.42
CA ALA A 13 3.70 -2.42 -2.05
C ALA A 13 2.59 -1.65 -1.32
N SER A 14 2.25 -2.10 -0.12
CA SER A 14 1.29 -1.48 0.79
C SER A 14 1.98 -1.22 2.13
N VAL A 15 2.10 0.05 2.48
CA VAL A 15 2.81 0.52 3.68
C VAL A 15 1.80 1.12 4.63
N TRP A 16 1.85 0.71 5.89
CA TRP A 16 0.86 1.06 6.90
C TRP A 16 1.52 1.68 8.12
N ARG A 17 0.99 2.82 8.56
CA ARG A 17 1.09 3.28 9.95
C ARG A 17 -0.31 3.21 10.52
N VAL A 18 -0.49 2.36 11.53
CA VAL A 18 -1.78 2.11 12.17
C VAL A 18 -1.76 2.75 13.54
N ASP A 19 -2.65 3.72 13.75
CA ASP A 19 -2.79 4.42 15.02
C ASP A 19 -3.74 3.66 15.98
N GLU A 20 -4.78 3.01 15.44
CA GLU A 20 -5.74 2.21 16.19
C GLU A 20 -6.25 1.02 15.35
N SER A 21 -6.28 -0.17 15.93
CA SER A 21 -6.93 -1.34 15.34
C SER A 21 -7.29 -2.40 16.39
N ALA A 22 -8.04 -3.42 15.99
CA ALA A 22 -8.31 -4.59 16.83
C ALA A 22 -7.03 -5.38 17.20
N MET A 23 -5.94 -5.19 16.45
CA MET A 23 -4.64 -5.81 16.71
C MET A 23 -3.65 -4.85 17.38
N GLY A 24 -4.09 -3.65 17.78
CA GLY A 24 -3.23 -2.59 18.31
C GLY A 24 -2.69 -1.64 17.24
N SER A 25 -1.73 -0.81 17.63
CA SER A 25 -1.05 0.15 16.75
C SER A 25 0.30 -0.37 16.30
N GLY A 26 0.85 0.20 15.22
CA GLY A 26 2.17 -0.18 14.72
C GLY A 26 2.37 0.13 13.24
N THR A 27 3.48 -0.36 12.69
CA THR A 27 3.82 -0.19 11.27
C THR A 27 3.98 -1.54 10.58
N ALA A 28 3.65 -1.58 9.29
CA ALA A 28 3.81 -2.76 8.45
C ALA A 28 4.14 -2.39 7.01
N LEU A 29 4.92 -3.24 6.34
CA LEU A 29 5.20 -3.19 4.91
C LEU A 29 4.84 -4.55 4.30
N ILE A 30 3.90 -4.53 3.36
CA ILE A 30 3.52 -5.69 2.56
C ILE A 30 4.02 -5.47 1.14
N LEU A 31 4.84 -6.39 0.63
CA LEU A 31 5.36 -6.38 -0.73
C LEU A 31 4.96 -7.67 -1.45
N TRP A 32 4.24 -7.55 -2.56
CA TRP A 32 4.14 -8.61 -3.55
C TRP A 32 5.12 -8.32 -4.70
N HIS A 33 5.92 -9.30 -5.08
CA HIS A 33 6.81 -9.24 -6.24
C HIS A 33 7.18 -10.65 -6.70
N ALA A 34 7.10 -10.91 -8.01
CA ALA A 34 7.43 -12.20 -8.62
C ALA A 34 6.70 -13.40 -7.97
N GLY A 35 5.39 -13.24 -7.70
CA GLY A 35 4.54 -14.30 -7.13
C GLY A 35 4.80 -14.61 -5.65
N ARG A 36 5.54 -13.76 -4.94
CA ARG A 36 5.83 -13.91 -3.50
C ARG A 36 5.37 -12.69 -2.75
N VAL A 37 4.73 -12.93 -1.60
CA VAL A 37 4.32 -11.89 -0.66
C VAL A 37 5.29 -11.90 0.52
N ARG A 38 5.92 -10.76 0.80
CA ARG A 38 6.65 -10.50 2.04
C ARG A 38 5.83 -9.56 2.90
N VAL A 39 5.58 -9.96 4.14
CA VAL A 39 4.85 -9.18 5.15
C VAL A 39 5.82 -8.87 6.28
N ILE A 40 6.13 -7.61 6.49
CA ILE A 40 7.14 -7.18 7.46
C ILE A 40 6.53 -6.20 8.46
N GLY A 41 6.79 -6.41 9.74
CA GLY A 41 6.44 -5.49 10.81
C GLY A 41 6.87 -6.01 12.18
N ALA A 42 7.00 -5.11 13.15
CA ALA A 42 7.46 -5.44 14.50
C ALA A 42 6.46 -6.33 15.24
N ASP A 43 5.16 -6.14 14.97
CA ASP A 43 4.09 -7.02 15.43
C ASP A 43 3.64 -7.94 14.27
N PRO A 44 3.97 -9.25 14.33
CA PRO A 44 3.57 -10.19 13.27
C PRO A 44 2.06 -10.44 13.24
N GLY A 45 1.34 -10.26 14.35
CA GLY A 45 -0.11 -10.36 14.43
C GLY A 45 -0.79 -9.23 13.67
N LEU A 46 -0.39 -7.98 13.93
CA LEU A 46 -0.86 -6.81 13.19
C LEU A 46 -0.55 -6.94 11.69
N SER A 47 0.71 -7.27 11.35
CA SER A 47 1.16 -7.32 9.95
C SER A 47 0.45 -8.41 9.16
N SER A 48 0.28 -9.60 9.75
CA SER A 48 -0.48 -10.70 9.13
C SER A 48 -1.95 -10.34 8.97
N TRP A 49 -2.55 -9.71 9.98
CA TRP A 49 -3.93 -9.25 9.93
C TRP A 49 -4.14 -8.22 8.82
N LEU A 50 -3.29 -7.21 8.68
CA LEU A 50 -3.36 -6.22 7.60
C LEU A 50 -3.28 -6.87 6.22
N SER A 51 -2.30 -7.76 6.01
CA SER A 51 -2.13 -8.45 4.74
C SER A 51 -3.34 -9.32 4.37
N GLY A 52 -3.89 -10.05 5.34
CA GLY A 52 -4.96 -11.02 5.14
C GLY A 52 -6.36 -10.41 5.12
N ARG A 53 -6.59 -9.33 5.88
CA ARG A 53 -7.93 -8.74 6.03
C ARG A 53 -8.16 -7.53 5.12
N PHE A 54 -7.10 -6.82 4.75
CA PHE A 54 -7.19 -5.59 3.95
C PHE A 54 -6.47 -5.73 2.61
N VAL A 55 -5.14 -5.81 2.63
CA VAL A 55 -4.33 -5.58 1.41
C VAL A 55 -4.69 -6.55 0.28
N ARG A 56 -4.89 -7.84 0.58
CA ARG A 56 -5.25 -8.83 -0.45
C ARG A 56 -6.63 -8.62 -1.10
N HIS A 57 -7.47 -7.77 -0.51
CA HIS A 57 -8.83 -7.48 -0.98
C HIS A 57 -8.94 -6.12 -1.68
N PHE A 58 -7.83 -5.37 -1.77
CA PHE A 58 -7.82 -4.11 -2.50
C PHE A 58 -7.82 -4.35 -4.02
N PRO A 59 -8.42 -3.45 -4.82
CA PRO A 59 -8.38 -3.54 -6.28
C PRO A 59 -6.96 -3.67 -6.84
N GLU A 60 -5.99 -3.01 -6.22
CA GLU A 60 -4.58 -3.07 -6.63
C GLU A 60 -3.95 -4.46 -6.44
N ALA A 61 -4.56 -5.32 -5.61
CA ALA A 61 -4.12 -6.69 -5.36
C ALA A 61 -4.85 -7.74 -6.21
N GLU A 62 -5.82 -7.32 -7.04
CA GLU A 62 -6.60 -8.23 -7.87
C GLU A 62 -5.71 -9.03 -8.83
N GLY A 63 -5.95 -10.34 -8.90
CA GLY A 63 -5.19 -11.25 -9.78
C GLY A 63 -3.79 -11.62 -9.29
N LEU A 64 -3.29 -11.03 -8.19
CA LEU A 64 -1.99 -11.38 -7.63
C LEU A 64 -2.04 -12.71 -6.86
N ASP A 65 -0.98 -13.50 -6.95
CA ASP A 65 -0.87 -14.74 -6.18
C ASP A 65 -0.47 -14.47 -4.73
N TRP A 66 -1.33 -14.85 -3.79
CA TRP A 66 -1.15 -14.74 -2.35
C TRP A 66 -0.83 -16.08 -1.67
N SER A 67 -0.48 -17.12 -2.44
CA SER A 67 -0.21 -18.47 -1.92
C SER A 67 1.13 -18.61 -1.20
N GLN A 68 2.12 -17.78 -1.54
CA GLN A 68 3.47 -17.79 -0.98
C GLN A 68 3.69 -16.56 -0.10
N VAL A 69 3.25 -16.63 1.16
CA VAL A 69 3.41 -15.55 2.14
C VAL A 69 4.58 -15.86 3.09
N GLU A 70 5.55 -14.96 3.12
CA GLU A 70 6.65 -14.93 4.07
C GLU A 70 6.42 -13.78 5.06
N VAL A 71 6.25 -14.09 6.34
CA VAL A 71 6.12 -13.09 7.40
C VAL A 71 7.47 -12.92 8.10
N ARG A 72 7.92 -11.67 8.25
CA ARG A 72 9.16 -11.32 8.98
C ARG A 72 8.87 -10.32 10.08
N THR A 73 9.49 -10.56 11.23
CA THR A 73 9.43 -9.65 12.37
C THR A 73 10.64 -8.72 12.32
N GLU A 74 10.44 -7.51 11.79
CA GLU A 74 11.45 -6.47 11.66
C GLU A 74 10.77 -5.10 11.81
N GLU A 75 11.52 -4.09 12.26
CA GLU A 75 11.01 -2.72 12.33
C GLU A 75 10.72 -2.17 10.92
N VAL A 76 9.67 -1.35 10.83
CA VAL A 76 9.31 -0.63 9.60
C VAL A 76 9.33 0.86 9.90
N GLU A 77 10.34 1.54 9.36
CA GLU A 77 10.48 2.99 9.45
C GLU A 77 9.63 3.64 8.36
N ILE A 78 8.83 4.64 8.72
CA ILE A 78 7.95 5.36 7.78
C ILE A 78 8.08 6.86 8.01
N GLU A 79 8.50 7.57 6.97
CA GLU A 79 8.39 9.01 6.85
C GLU A 79 7.27 9.29 5.85
N LEU A 80 6.17 9.88 6.32
CA LEU A 80 5.01 10.22 5.48
C LEU A 80 4.62 11.67 5.70
N ASP A 81 4.47 12.38 4.59
CA ASP A 81 3.83 13.68 4.51
C ASP A 81 2.99 13.70 3.23
N ILE A 82 1.68 13.92 3.38
CA ILE A 82 0.75 13.88 2.25
C ILE A 82 1.07 14.92 1.16
N GLU A 83 1.77 16.00 1.51
CA GLU A 83 2.17 17.06 0.57
C GLU A 83 3.42 16.71 -0.23
N THR A 84 4.29 15.83 0.30
CA THR A 84 5.62 15.58 -0.30
C THR A 84 5.82 14.14 -0.76
N GLY A 85 5.29 13.16 -0.02
CA GLY A 85 5.50 11.76 -0.34
C GLY A 85 5.55 10.82 0.87
N LEU A 86 6.03 9.62 0.59
CA LEU A 86 6.36 8.61 1.59
C LEU A 86 7.72 8.01 1.27
N VAL A 87 8.50 7.78 2.32
CA VAL A 87 9.66 6.88 2.32
C VAL A 87 9.45 5.86 3.42
N ALA A 88 9.54 4.58 3.08
CA ALA A 88 9.48 3.50 4.06
C ALA A 88 10.61 2.50 3.87
N ARG A 89 11.12 1.97 4.99
CA ARG A 89 12.23 1.01 5.02
C ARG A 89 11.92 -0.14 5.95
N ALA A 90 12.22 -1.35 5.49
CA ALA A 90 12.06 -2.57 6.26
C ALA A 90 13.04 -3.62 5.75
N GLY A 91 14.04 -3.98 6.55
CA GLY A 91 15.09 -4.93 6.16
C GLY A 91 15.82 -4.51 4.88
N ASP A 92 15.71 -5.32 3.82
CA ASP A 92 16.30 -5.07 2.50
C ASP A 92 15.39 -4.28 1.55
N ILE A 93 14.21 -3.83 2.02
CA ILE A 93 13.18 -3.18 1.21
C ILE A 93 13.16 -1.68 1.51
N GLU A 94 13.13 -0.89 0.44
CA GLU A 94 12.84 0.54 0.50
C GLU A 94 11.73 0.88 -0.50
N VAL A 95 10.72 1.61 -0.03
CA VAL A 95 9.60 2.11 -0.81
C VAL A 95 9.67 3.62 -0.81
N ARG A 96 9.57 4.24 -2.00
CA ARG A 96 9.32 5.68 -2.11
C ARG A 96 8.11 5.96 -2.98
N ILE A 97 7.30 6.92 -2.55
CA ILE A 97 6.19 7.51 -3.31
C ILE A 97 6.40 9.02 -3.24
N ALA A 98 6.33 9.73 -4.35
CA ALA A 98 6.63 11.17 -4.38
C ALA A 98 5.80 11.92 -5.41
N GLU A 99 5.82 13.25 -5.28
CA GLU A 99 5.13 14.20 -6.16
C GLU A 99 3.60 13.99 -6.18
N PRO A 100 2.89 14.29 -5.07
CA PRO A 100 1.44 14.33 -5.06
C PRO A 100 0.87 15.24 -6.15
N ILE A 101 -0.18 14.79 -6.84
CA ILE A 101 -0.81 15.50 -7.98
C ILE A 101 -2.20 16.04 -7.66
N GLY A 102 -2.60 15.95 -6.39
CA GLY A 102 -3.87 16.42 -5.90
C GLY A 102 -4.24 15.69 -4.62
N GLN A 103 -5.22 16.22 -3.90
CA GLN A 103 -5.74 15.60 -2.70
C GLN A 103 -7.25 15.66 -2.70
N ARG A 104 -7.89 14.63 -2.13
CA ARG A 104 -9.34 14.59 -1.96
C ARG A 104 -9.73 13.67 -0.83
N GLU A 105 -10.84 13.98 -0.20
CA GLU A 105 -11.54 13.02 0.64
C GLU A 105 -12.21 11.96 -0.25
N VAL A 106 -12.10 10.70 0.17
CA VAL A 106 -12.73 9.55 -0.47
C VAL A 106 -13.55 8.84 0.59
N SER A 107 -14.78 8.51 0.22
CA SER A 107 -15.70 7.72 1.04
C SER A 107 -16.26 6.59 0.18
N VAL A 108 -16.24 5.37 0.70
CA VAL A 108 -16.79 4.18 0.05
C VAL A 108 -17.64 3.45 1.07
N ASP A 109 -18.97 3.42 0.87
CA ASP A 109 -19.90 2.90 1.88
C ASP A 109 -19.90 1.37 2.00
N ASP A 110 -19.66 0.67 0.89
CA ASP A 110 -19.78 -0.79 0.79
C ASP A 110 -18.46 -1.44 0.30
N PHE A 111 -17.32 -1.02 0.86
CA PHE A 111 -16.04 -1.64 0.54
C PHE A 111 -16.01 -3.09 1.05
N ALA A 112 -15.88 -4.06 0.14
CA ALA A 112 -15.94 -5.48 0.50
C ALA A 112 -14.59 -5.99 1.04
N LEU A 113 -14.50 -6.25 2.34
CA LEU A 113 -13.37 -6.96 2.96
C LEU A 113 -13.78 -8.42 3.21
N ASP A 114 -13.27 -9.33 2.39
CA ASP A 114 -13.61 -10.76 2.40
C ASP A 114 -15.14 -10.99 2.25
N GLY A 115 -15.77 -10.22 1.36
CA GLY A 115 -17.22 -10.27 1.12
C GLY A 115 -18.09 -9.63 2.20
N VAL A 116 -17.49 -9.04 3.25
CA VAL A 116 -18.22 -8.29 4.28
C VAL A 116 -18.11 -6.78 3.96
N PRO A 117 -19.22 -6.06 3.78
CA PRO A 117 -19.19 -4.63 3.51
C PRO A 117 -18.69 -3.86 4.73
N HIS A 118 -17.83 -2.87 4.47
CA HIS A 118 -17.33 -1.90 5.43
C HIS A 118 -17.39 -0.51 4.79
N HIS A 119 -17.67 0.49 5.62
CA HIS A 119 -17.46 1.87 5.23
C HIS A 119 -15.97 2.22 5.37
N LEU A 120 -15.42 2.84 4.34
CA LEU A 120 -14.06 3.36 4.27
C LEU A 120 -14.12 4.87 4.04
N SER A 121 -13.43 5.64 4.89
CA SER A 121 -13.16 7.06 4.65
C SER A 121 -11.67 7.33 4.77
N LEU A 122 -11.12 8.16 3.88
CA LEU A 122 -9.70 8.54 3.90
C LEU A 122 -9.45 9.82 3.10
N ARG A 123 -8.34 10.51 3.38
CA ARG A 123 -7.78 11.51 2.47
C ARG A 123 -6.77 10.84 1.55
N ARG A 124 -7.00 10.93 0.25
CA ARG A 124 -6.20 10.29 -0.80
C ARG A 124 -5.38 11.32 -1.56
N ALA A 125 -4.11 11.03 -1.78
CA ALA A 125 -3.24 11.81 -2.65
C ALA A 125 -2.56 10.91 -3.70
N PRO A 126 -3.05 10.85 -4.95
CA PRO A 126 -2.29 10.21 -6.03
C PRO A 126 -0.94 10.91 -6.25
N CYS A 127 0.05 10.16 -6.73
CA CYS A 127 1.44 10.60 -6.86
C CYS A 127 2.00 10.27 -8.24
N ARG A 128 2.89 11.12 -8.80
CA ARG A 128 3.52 10.86 -10.11
C ARG A 128 4.57 9.76 -10.04
N GLN A 129 5.27 9.66 -8.91
CA GLN A 129 6.45 8.80 -8.80
C GLN A 129 6.26 7.75 -7.73
N ALA A 130 6.75 6.55 -8.04
CA ALA A 130 6.87 5.45 -7.11
C ALA A 130 8.05 4.57 -7.50
N MET A 131 8.75 4.06 -6.49
CA MET A 131 9.84 3.11 -6.68
C MET A 131 9.91 2.13 -5.52
N ILE A 132 10.34 0.91 -5.82
CA ILE A 132 10.65 -0.13 -4.83
C ILE A 132 12.07 -0.59 -5.07
N THR A 133 12.89 -0.58 -4.02
CA THR A 133 14.23 -1.18 -4.02
C THR A 133 14.22 -2.39 -3.11
N VAL A 134 14.82 -3.50 -3.57
CA VAL A 134 14.99 -4.74 -2.81
C VAL A 134 16.45 -5.17 -2.88
N GLY A 135 17.12 -5.30 -1.74
CA GLY A 135 18.54 -5.67 -1.68
C GLY A 135 19.43 -4.74 -2.48
N GLY A 136 19.09 -3.43 -2.52
CA GLY A 136 19.78 -2.43 -3.33
C GLY A 136 19.45 -2.44 -4.83
N ARG A 137 18.57 -3.34 -5.30
CA ARG A 137 18.13 -3.39 -6.69
C ARG A 137 16.77 -2.73 -6.86
N LEU A 138 16.69 -1.73 -7.73
CA LEU A 138 15.43 -1.14 -8.16
C LEU A 138 14.58 -2.21 -8.89
N LEU A 139 13.33 -2.38 -8.47
CA LEU A 139 12.37 -3.21 -9.18
C LEU A 139 11.92 -2.51 -10.46
N ALA A 140 11.61 -3.29 -11.49
CA ALA A 140 11.11 -2.76 -12.76
C ALA A 140 9.68 -2.20 -12.60
N GLY A 141 9.25 -1.46 -13.62
CA GLY A 141 7.91 -0.89 -13.72
C GLY A 141 7.78 0.50 -13.14
N GLU A 142 6.66 1.13 -13.44
CA GLU A 142 6.35 2.52 -13.08
C GLU A 142 4.89 2.61 -12.60
N PRO A 143 4.52 3.62 -11.79
CA PRO A 143 3.11 3.86 -11.52
C PRO A 143 2.40 4.30 -12.80
N ARG A 144 1.15 3.86 -12.99
CA ARG A 144 0.29 4.42 -14.03
C ARG A 144 -0.35 5.68 -13.50
N VAL A 145 -0.19 6.78 -14.23
CA VAL A 145 -0.67 8.10 -13.86
C VAL A 145 -1.62 8.63 -14.93
N ASP A 146 -2.78 9.14 -14.50
CA ASP A 146 -3.73 9.84 -15.36
C ASP A 146 -4.03 11.23 -14.77
N GLU A 147 -3.52 12.27 -15.43
CA GLU A 147 -3.72 13.68 -15.07
C GLU A 147 -4.73 14.39 -15.98
N SER A 148 -5.42 13.67 -16.87
CA SER A 148 -6.22 14.28 -17.95
C SER A 148 -7.57 14.85 -17.49
N GLY A 149 -8.01 14.56 -16.27
CA GLY A 149 -9.30 15.00 -15.72
C GLY A 149 -9.20 15.85 -14.46
N GLU A 150 -10.35 16.34 -13.98
CA GLU A 150 -10.46 17.12 -12.73
C GLU A 150 -10.03 16.34 -11.47
N ARG A 151 -9.98 15.01 -11.58
CA ARG A 151 -9.61 14.10 -10.49
C ARG A 151 -8.47 13.20 -10.95
N PRO A 152 -7.21 13.65 -10.85
CA PRO A 152 -6.08 12.85 -11.27
C PRO A 152 -6.03 11.53 -10.51
N GLN A 153 -5.56 10.49 -11.18
CA GLN A 153 -5.43 9.14 -10.67
C GLN A 153 -3.99 8.67 -10.79
N SER A 154 -3.62 7.79 -9.88
CA SER A 154 -2.35 7.08 -9.94
C SER A 154 -2.47 5.76 -9.19
N THR A 155 -1.82 4.72 -9.72
CA THR A 155 -1.63 3.45 -9.02
C THR A 155 -0.63 3.57 -7.87
N ALA A 156 0.07 4.70 -7.75
CA ALA A 156 0.78 5.12 -6.55
C ALA A 156 0.04 6.27 -5.87
N PHE A 157 -0.29 6.10 -4.61
CA PHE A 157 -0.99 7.10 -3.84
C PHE A 157 -0.67 6.96 -2.35
N LEU A 158 -0.84 8.07 -1.65
CA LEU A 158 -0.88 8.15 -0.20
C LEU A 158 -2.34 8.11 0.25
N ALA A 159 -2.57 7.46 1.38
CA ALA A 159 -3.82 7.51 2.13
C ALA A 159 -3.48 7.90 3.57
N VAL A 160 -4.19 8.90 4.10
CA VAL A 160 -4.08 9.34 5.49
C VAL A 160 -5.47 9.55 6.07
N ASP A 161 -5.56 9.63 7.40
CA ASP A 161 -6.82 9.74 8.13
C ASP A 161 -7.80 8.63 7.70
N GLU A 162 -7.24 7.44 7.44
CA GLU A 162 -7.98 6.28 6.96
C GLU A 162 -8.74 5.63 8.12
N VAL A 163 -10.06 5.60 8.00
CA VAL A 163 -10.97 5.06 9.01
C VAL A 163 -11.84 3.99 8.37
N TRP A 164 -11.89 2.84 9.03
CA TRP A 164 -12.73 1.70 8.67
C TRP A 164 -13.79 1.49 9.73
N SER A 165 -15.05 1.37 9.31
CA SER A 165 -16.16 1.04 10.19
C SER A 165 -17.10 0.03 9.54
N ARG A 166 -17.93 -0.61 10.35
CA ARG A 166 -18.97 -1.53 9.89
C ARG A 166 -20.34 -0.95 10.13
#